data_AF-A0A950KVL5-F1
#
_entry.id   AF-A0A950KVL5-F1
#
_cell.length_a   1.000
_cell.length_b   1.000
_cell.length_c   1.000
_cell.angle_alpha   90.00
_cell.angle_beta   90.00
_cell.angle_gamma   90.00
#
_symmetry.space_group_name_H-M   'P 1'
#
loop_
_entity.id
_entity.type
_entity.pdbx_description
1 polymer ?
#
loop_
_entity_poly.entity_id
_entity_poly.type
_entity_poly.pdbx_seq_one_letter_code
_entity_poly.pdbx_strand_id
1 'polypeptide(L)' 'MKYRDVRLRLRNEGFRLVAVRGSHQQWVHPTNGHKVTVPGSDNDDVPIGTLRSIYRQAGWLWRKGQR' A
#
# COMPACT_ATOMS: atom_id res chain seq x y z
N MET A 1 7.98 7.81 4.70
CA MET A 1 6.78 6.97 4.95
C MET A 1 7.24 5.53 4.89
N LYS A 2 7.02 4.75 5.95
CA LYS A 2 7.46 3.34 6.02
C LYS A 2 6.40 2.40 5.47
N TYR A 3 6.81 1.19 5.08
CA TYR A 3 5.86 0.18 4.61
C TYR A 3 4.78 -0.17 5.66
N ARG A 4 5.12 -0.09 6.96
CA ARG A 4 4.13 -0.27 8.04
C ARG A 4 3.02 0.78 8.01
N ASP A 5 3.35 2.02 7.67
CA ASP A 5 2.39 3.14 7.64
C ASP A 5 1.42 2.94 6.47
N VAL A 6 1.92 2.46 5.34
CA VAL A 6 1.10 2.07 4.18
C VAL A 6 0.11 0.98 4.56
N ARG A 7 0.56 -0.10 5.23
CA ARG A 7 -0.32 -1.19 5.66
C ARG A 7 -1.39 -0.73 6.65
N LEU A 8 -1.01 0.14 7.59
CA LEU A 8 -1.96 0.71 8.54
C LEU A 8 -3.04 1.53 7.81
N ARG A 9 -2.63 2.38 6.86
CA ARG A 9 -3.58 3.14 6.06
C ARG A 9 -4.49 2.26 5.20
N LEU A 10 -3.94 1.22 4.56
CA LEU A 10 -4.73 0.25 3.79
C LEU A 10 -5.80 -0.42 4.67
N ARG A 11 -5.44 -0.88 5.88
CA ARG A 11 -6.41 -1.44 6.84
C ARG A 11 -7.48 -0.43 7.22
N ASN A 12 -7.10 0.80 7.53
CA ASN A 12 -8.04 1.85 7.93
C ASN A 12 -9.00 2.24 6.81
N GLU A 13 -8.57 2.15 5.56
CA GLU A 13 -9.44 2.37 4.40
C GLU A 13 -10.20 1.11 3.96
N GLY A 14 -10.13 0.01 4.73
CA GLY A 14 -10.95 -1.18 4.50
C GLY A 14 -10.34 -2.23 3.55
N PHE A 15 -9.08 -2.06 3.14
CA PHE A 15 -8.38 -3.11 2.40
C PHE A 15 -8.13 -4.33 3.30
N ARG A 16 -8.24 -5.52 2.70
CA ARG A 16 -7.99 -6.81 3.35
C ARG A 16 -6.81 -7.50 2.71
N LEU A 17 -5.97 -8.12 3.53
CA LEU A 17 -4.88 -8.96 3.05
C LEU A 17 -5.48 -10.24 2.44
N VAL A 18 -5.19 -10.50 1.17
CA VAL A 18 -5.73 -11.67 0.43
C VAL A 18 -4.69 -12.73 0.13
N ALA A 19 -3.41 -12.34 0.01
CA ALA A 19 -2.34 -13.27 -0.26
C ALA A 19 -1.01 -12.73 0.27
N VAL A 20 -0.12 -13.65 0.65
CA VAL A 20 1.26 -13.37 0.98
C VAL A 20 2.13 -14.32 0.15
N ARG A 21 3.10 -13.77 -0.58
CA ARG A 21 4.06 -14.55 -1.37
C ARG A 21 5.46 -14.09 -1.02
N GLY A 22 6.18 -14.92 -0.26
CA GLY A 22 7.46 -14.53 0.33
C GLY A 22 7.28 -13.28 1.21
N SER A 23 8.10 -12.26 0.98
CA SER A 23 7.97 -10.99 1.67
C SER A 23 6.85 -10.11 1.12
N HIS A 24 6.21 -10.41 -0.01
CA HIS A 24 5.21 -9.51 -0.61
C HIS A 24 3.81 -9.82 -0.10
N GLN A 25 3.07 -8.77 0.25
CA GLN A 25 1.67 -8.84 0.70
C GLN A 25 0.74 -8.22 -0.35
N GLN A 26 -0.34 -8.91 -0.69
CA GLN A 26 -1.39 -8.42 -1.57
C GLN A 26 -2.64 -8.04 -0.77
N TRP A 27 -3.07 -6.81 -0.96
CA TRP A 27 -4.21 -6.18 -0.31
C TRP A 27 -5.30 -5.90 -1.32
N VAL A 28 -6.56 -6.19 -1.00
CA VAL A 28 -7.72 -5.93 -1.87
C VAL A 28 -8.78 -5.19 -1.08
N HIS A 29 -9.34 -4.13 -1.66
CA HIS A 29 -10.49 -3.45 -1.09
C HIS A 29 -11.79 -4.07 -1.64
N PRO A 30 -12.65 -4.63 -0.77
CA PRO A 30 -13.77 -5.47 -1.20
C PRO A 30 -14.84 -4.71 -1.98
N THR A 31 -14.99 -3.40 -1.76
CA THR A 31 -16.07 -2.60 -2.37
C THR A 31 -15.73 -2.08 -3.77
N ASN A 32 -14.46 -1.76 -4.04
CA ASN A 32 -14.03 -1.15 -5.31
C ASN A 32 -13.10 -2.07 -6.13
N GLY A 33 -12.72 -3.23 -5.59
CA GLY A 33 -11.85 -4.19 -6.27
C GLY A 33 -10.39 -3.74 -6.42
N HIS A 34 -9.98 -2.62 -5.82
CA HIS A 34 -8.61 -2.13 -5.90
C HIS A 34 -7.66 -3.13 -5.25
N LYS A 35 -6.58 -3.48 -5.96
CA LYS A 35 -5.56 -4.42 -5.49
C LYS A 35 -4.21 -3.71 -5.38
N VAL A 36 -3.60 -3.79 -4.20
CA VAL A 36 -2.33 -3.15 -3.86
C VAL A 36 -1.33 -4.21 -3.43
N THR A 37 -0.13 -4.17 -3.99
CA THR A 37 0.98 -5.03 -3.53
C THR A 37 1.96 -4.22 -2.69
N VAL A 38 2.24 -4.68 -1.47
CA VAL A 38 3.13 -4.03 -0.52
C VAL A 38 4.27 -4.98 -0.15
N PRO A 39 5.54 -4.59 -0.37
CA PRO A 39 6.71 -5.29 0.17
C PRO A 39 6.67 -5.42 1.70
N GLY A 40 7.13 -6.55 2.22
CA GLY A 40 7.06 -6.92 3.64
C GLY A 40 8.28 -6.53 4.46
N SER A 41 9.17 -5.69 3.95
CA SER A 41 10.21 -5.07 4.77
C SER A 41 9.55 -4.04 5.68
N ASP A 42 9.22 -4.41 6.92
CA ASP A 42 8.40 -3.58 7.80
C ASP A 42 9.03 -2.23 8.19
N ASN A 43 10.36 -2.18 8.28
CA ASN A 43 11.09 -1.02 8.79
C ASN A 43 11.67 -0.10 7.71
N ASP A 44 11.60 -0.49 6.45
CA ASP A 44 12.17 0.29 5.35
C ASP A 44 11.24 1.45 4.96
N ASP A 45 11.87 2.57 4.59
CA ASP A 45 11.18 3.65 3.92
C ASP A 45 10.75 3.21 2.53
N VAL A 46 9.52 3.56 2.16
CA VAL A 46 8.99 3.27 0.84
C VAL A 46 9.64 4.22 -0.16
N PRO A 47 10.36 3.72 -1.19
CA PRO A 47 10.88 4.57 -2.24
C PRO A 47 9.75 5.36 -2.90
N ILE A 48 10.00 6.62 -3.27
CA ILE A 48 8.97 7.52 -3.79
C ILE A 48 8.22 6.95 -5.01
N GLY A 49 8.92 6.21 -5.88
CA GLY A 49 8.31 5.53 -7.03
C GLY A 49 7.34 4.42 -6.61
N THR A 50 7.73 3.63 -5.60
CA THR A 50 6.89 2.59 -4.99
C THR A 50 5.68 3.21 -4.31
N LEU A 51 5.87 4.30 -3.57
CA LEU A 51 4.79 5.00 -2.89
C LEU A 51 3.76 5.55 -3.89
N ARG A 52 4.22 6.16 -4.98
CA ARG A 52 3.34 6.61 -6.08
C ARG A 52 2.56 5.46 -6.70
N SER A 53 3.21 4.33 -6.95
CA SER A 53 2.56 3.14 -7.50
C SER A 53 1.47 2.62 -6.57
N ILE A 54 1.75 2.57 -5.26
CA ILE A 54 0.79 2.18 -4.23
C ILE A 54 -0.40 3.14 -4.21
N TYR A 55 -0.17 4.47 -4.21
CA TYR A 55 -1.25 5.45 -4.22
C TYR A 55 -2.16 5.29 -5.43
N ARG A 56 -1.56 5.10 -6.62
CA ARG A 56 -2.30 4.86 -7.86
C ARG A 56 -3.13 3.57 -7.77
N GLN A 57 -2.57 2.49 -7.25
CA GLN A 57 -3.28 1.21 -7.09
C GLN A 57 -4.39 1.28 -6.04
N ALA A 58 -4.18 2.06 -4.98
CA ALA A 58 -5.17 2.24 -3.90
C ALA A 58 -6.28 3.22 -4.28
N GLY A 59 -6.09 4.04 -5.33
CA GLY A 59 -7.00 5.14 -5.67
C GLY A 59 -6.81 6.37 -4.78
N TRP A 60 -5.66 6.52 -4.14
CA TRP A 60 -5.36 7.64 -3.27
C TRP A 60 -4.89 8.86 -4.06
N LEU A 61 -5.36 10.04 -3.67
CA LEU A 61 -4.90 11.29 -4.25
C LEU A 61 -3.41 11.51 -3.96
N TRP A 62 -2.62 11.65 -5.01
CA TRP A 62 -1.21 12.05 -4.91
C TRP A 62 -1.11 13.58 -4.87
N ARG A 63 -0.73 14.16 -3.72
CA ARG A 63 -0.52 15.61 -3.62
C ARG A 63 0.96 15.93 -3.88
N LYS A 64 1.23 16.82 -4.83
CA LYS A 64 2.59 17.34 -5.07
C LYS A 64 3.09 18.00 -3.78
N GLY A 65 4.25 17.54 -3.28
CA GLY A 65 4.86 18.04 -2.04
C GLY A 65 4.90 17.04 -0.88
N GLN A 66 4.25 15.86 -1.00
CA GLN A 66 4.44 14.78 -0.03
C GLN A 66 5.84 14.16 -0.24
N ARG A 67 6.75 14.39 0.71
CA ARG A 67 8.05 13.72 0.86
C ARG A 67 7.95 12.67 1.96
#